data_AF-A0A2P4QPB3-F1
#
_entry.id   AF-A0A2P4QPB3-F1
#
_cell.length_a   1.000
_cell.length_b   1.000
_cell.length_c   1.000
_cell.angle_alpha   90.00
_cell.angle_beta   90.00
_cell.angle_gamma   90.00
#
_symmetry.space_group_name_H-M   'P 1'
#
loop_
_entity.id
_entity.type
_entity.pdbx_description
1 polymer ?
#
loop_
_entity_poly.entity_id
_entity_poly.type
_entity_poly.pdbx_seq_one_letter_code
_entity_poly.pdbx_strand_id
1 'polypeptide(L)'
;MYEKTQVYLISNLVNLNSKLHQLQENGINSLSEKIISSKNEELYLNLPMLYFQMKCYGIIWKINVKEILNKDCFIKFIIKGTYSKQYHKDSELIHYEHVLKYGDVLKLEGLGWIEYRLPINVYEVYVQPSIEINGSINMQIDYFRRYWYCNTEEITYIPSMGDLLPKFHKICPNVPETFKDKYFSRKEMENLLELKDIINHL
;
A
#
# COMPACT_ATOMS: atom_id res chain seq x y z
N MET A 1 -12.84 3.42 -4.85
CA MET A 1 -11.66 4.06 -4.23
C MET A 1 -12.03 4.34 -2.78
N TYR A 2 -11.39 3.68 -1.80
CA TYR A 2 -11.84 3.65 -0.40
C TYR A 2 -11.86 5.05 0.24
N GLU A 3 -13.03 5.66 0.35
CA GLU A 3 -13.26 7.04 0.83
C GLU A 3 -12.71 7.32 2.24
N LYS A 4 -12.49 6.29 3.08
CA LYS A 4 -12.12 6.48 4.48
C LYS A 4 -10.62 6.32 4.79
N THR A 5 -9.85 5.62 3.96
CA THR A 5 -8.43 5.30 4.24
C THR A 5 -7.46 5.73 3.14
N GLN A 6 -7.96 6.21 1.99
CA GLN A 6 -7.14 6.73 0.87
C GLN A 6 -5.91 5.86 0.60
N VAL A 7 -6.17 4.59 0.25
CA VAL A 7 -5.15 3.61 -0.14
C VAL A 7 -4.85 3.78 -1.63
N TYR A 8 -3.57 3.82 -1.98
CA TYR A 8 -3.09 3.93 -3.35
C TYR A 8 -2.21 2.76 -3.70
N LEU A 9 -2.69 1.96 -4.65
CA LEU A 9 -2.01 0.78 -5.15
C LEU A 9 -0.81 1.20 -6.01
N ILE A 10 0.38 0.70 -5.67
CA ILE A 10 1.59 0.96 -6.45
C ILE A 10 1.52 0.26 -7.81
N SER A 11 0.78 -0.86 -7.91
CA SER A 11 0.52 -1.54 -9.17
C SER A 11 -0.12 -0.64 -10.25
N ASN A 12 -0.81 0.44 -9.84
CA ASN A 12 -1.42 1.39 -10.78
C ASN A 12 -0.39 2.30 -11.46
N LEU A 13 0.82 2.45 -10.89
CA LEU A 13 1.91 3.25 -11.49
C LEU A 13 2.44 2.63 -12.78
N VAL A 14 2.23 1.34 -12.98
CA VAL A 14 2.63 0.63 -14.20
C VAL A 14 2.01 1.27 -15.45
N ASN A 15 0.79 1.78 -15.34
CA ASN A 15 0.11 2.50 -16.43
C ASN A 15 0.79 3.83 -16.78
N LEU A 16 1.61 4.38 -15.88
CA LEU A 16 2.29 5.67 -16.04
C LEU A 16 3.75 5.50 -16.49
N ASN A 17 4.36 4.36 -16.22
CA ASN A 17 5.76 4.09 -16.57
C ASN A 17 5.91 2.64 -17.04
N SER A 18 6.12 2.47 -18.34
CA SER A 18 6.20 1.15 -18.97
C SER A 18 7.37 0.30 -18.45
N LYS A 19 8.42 0.92 -17.90
CA LYS A 19 9.54 0.18 -17.27
C LYS A 19 9.08 -0.61 -16.04
N LEU A 20 8.05 -0.13 -15.33
CA LEU A 20 7.51 -0.81 -14.15
C LEU A 20 6.75 -2.11 -14.51
N HIS A 21 6.38 -2.33 -15.78
CA HIS A 21 5.79 -3.62 -16.18
C HIS A 21 6.74 -4.79 -15.91
N GLN A 22 8.05 -4.59 -16.09
CA GLN A 22 9.06 -5.62 -15.89
C GLN A 22 9.26 -5.96 -14.41
N LEU A 23 8.92 -5.02 -13.53
CA LEU A 23 9.03 -5.14 -12.07
C LEU A 23 7.70 -5.57 -11.42
N GLN A 24 6.62 -5.67 -12.20
CA GLN A 24 5.34 -6.11 -11.69
C GLN A 24 5.31 -7.63 -11.50
N GLU A 25 4.85 -8.05 -10.33
CA GLU A 25 4.68 -9.46 -9.98
C GLU A 25 3.29 -9.70 -9.41
N ASN A 26 2.83 -10.95 -9.46
CA ASN A 26 1.61 -11.35 -8.77
C ASN A 26 1.90 -11.50 -7.28
N GLY A 27 1.10 -10.84 -6.45
CA GLY A 27 1.20 -10.87 -4.99
C GLY A 27 -0.06 -11.45 -4.38
N ILE A 28 -0.03 -12.72 -3.95
CA ILE A 28 -1.19 -13.39 -3.34
C ILE A 28 -1.71 -12.66 -2.10
N ASN A 29 -0.81 -12.01 -1.35
CA ASN A 29 -1.14 -11.24 -0.14
C ASN A 29 -1.23 -9.72 -0.40
N SER A 30 -1.33 -9.32 -1.68
CA SER A 30 -1.44 -7.92 -2.06
C SER A 30 -2.89 -7.50 -2.27
N LEU A 31 -3.18 -6.22 -2.06
CA LEU A 31 -4.56 -5.71 -2.15
C LEU A 31 -5.12 -5.76 -3.59
N SER A 32 -4.24 -5.71 -4.60
CA SER A 32 -4.61 -5.70 -6.02
C SER A 32 -4.21 -6.97 -6.77
N GLU A 33 -3.74 -8.01 -6.05
CA GLU A 33 -3.08 -9.21 -6.58
C GLU A 33 -1.81 -8.92 -7.38
N LYS A 34 -1.42 -7.65 -7.52
CA LYS A 34 -0.23 -7.16 -8.20
C LYS A 34 0.61 -6.31 -7.25
N ILE A 35 1.92 -6.40 -7.39
CA ILE A 35 2.89 -5.63 -6.61
C ILE A 35 4.02 -5.14 -7.52
N ILE A 36 4.87 -4.26 -7.00
CA ILE A 36 6.16 -3.93 -7.62
C ILE A 36 7.27 -4.57 -6.80
N SER A 37 8.20 -5.23 -7.47
CA SER A 37 9.38 -5.89 -6.92
C SER A 37 10.63 -5.23 -7.50
N SER A 38 11.57 -4.82 -6.65
CA SER A 38 12.85 -4.25 -7.10
C SER A 38 13.76 -5.29 -7.76
N LYS A 39 13.56 -6.59 -7.49
CA LYS A 39 14.37 -7.69 -8.06
C LYS A 39 15.89 -7.52 -7.88
N ASN A 40 16.32 -6.94 -6.75
CA ASN A 40 17.72 -6.59 -6.45
C ASN A 40 18.32 -5.46 -7.31
N GLU A 41 17.50 -4.76 -8.08
CA GLU A 41 17.89 -3.59 -8.85
C GLU A 41 17.54 -2.29 -8.09
N GLU A 42 18.23 -1.22 -8.46
CA GLU A 42 17.86 0.13 -8.01
C GLU A 42 16.47 0.49 -8.54
N LEU A 43 15.63 1.01 -7.65
CA LEU A 43 14.26 1.35 -7.99
C LEU A 43 13.90 2.71 -7.43
N TYR A 44 13.49 3.62 -8.31
CA TYR A 44 12.88 4.89 -7.93
C TYR A 44 11.42 4.92 -8.37
N LEU A 45 10.51 4.98 -7.40
CA LEU A 45 9.07 5.15 -7.63
C LEU A 45 8.65 6.55 -7.21
N ASN A 46 8.21 7.33 -8.19
CA ASN A 46 7.64 8.65 -7.98
C ASN A 46 6.14 8.60 -8.25
N LEU A 47 5.33 8.91 -7.24
CA LEU A 47 3.88 8.91 -7.40
C LEU A 47 3.40 10.24 -8.00
N PRO A 48 2.18 10.29 -8.57
CA PRO A 48 1.55 11.58 -8.89
C PRO A 48 1.29 12.39 -7.62
N MET A 49 1.08 13.70 -7.79
CA MET A 49 0.61 14.58 -6.73
C MET A 49 -0.83 14.21 -6.34
N LEU A 50 -1.09 14.01 -5.05
CA LEU A 50 -2.35 13.54 -4.51
C LEU A 50 -2.96 14.57 -3.57
N TYR A 51 -4.28 14.70 -3.60
CA TYR A 51 -5.01 15.62 -2.75
C TYR A 51 -5.55 14.93 -1.49
N PHE A 52 -5.16 15.45 -0.34
CA PHE A 52 -5.57 15.05 0.99
C PHE A 52 -6.28 16.22 1.67
N GLN A 53 -7.60 16.09 1.87
CA GLN A 53 -8.48 17.18 2.32
C GLN A 53 -8.14 17.72 3.73
N MET A 54 -7.25 17.07 4.50
CA MET A 54 -7.02 17.40 5.91
C MET A 54 -5.57 17.57 6.29
N LYS A 55 -5.35 18.40 7.32
CA LYS A 55 -4.05 18.80 7.86
C LYS A 55 -3.62 17.84 8.97
N CYS A 56 -2.34 17.46 8.96
CA CYS A 56 -1.69 16.52 9.88
C CYS A 56 -2.12 15.07 9.68
N TYR A 57 -1.24 14.25 9.11
CA TYR A 57 -1.40 12.80 8.98
C TYR A 57 -0.06 12.10 8.80
N GLY A 58 -0.05 10.82 9.14
CA GLY A 58 1.07 9.92 8.85
C GLY A 58 0.93 9.28 7.47
N ILE A 59 2.06 8.81 6.94
CA ILE A 59 2.12 8.00 5.72
C ILE A 59 2.62 6.61 6.08
N ILE A 60 1.93 5.60 5.54
CA ILE A 60 2.25 4.19 5.74
C ILE A 60 2.51 3.55 4.38
N TRP A 61 3.59 2.78 4.29
CA TRP A 61 3.91 1.95 3.12
C TRP A 61 3.77 0.49 3.47
N LYS A 62 3.04 -0.28 2.64
CA LYS A 62 3.02 -1.73 2.74
C LYS A 62 4.19 -2.30 1.94
N ILE A 63 5.18 -2.82 2.66
CA ILE A 63 6.46 -3.27 2.11
C ILE A 63 6.82 -4.67 2.60
N ASN A 64 7.71 -5.33 1.88
CA ASN A 64 8.31 -6.60 2.26
C ASN A 64 9.76 -6.63 1.79
N VAL A 65 10.71 -6.71 2.71
CA VAL A 65 12.14 -6.88 2.41
C VAL A 65 12.44 -8.37 2.48
N LYS A 66 12.63 -9.00 1.32
CA LYS A 66 12.88 -10.44 1.23
C LYS A 66 14.33 -10.79 1.53
N GLU A 67 15.24 -10.03 0.95
CA GLU A 67 16.67 -10.35 0.96
C GLU A 67 17.50 -9.08 0.73
N ILE A 68 18.65 -9.00 1.38
CA ILE A 68 19.64 -7.93 1.25
C ILE A 68 20.97 -8.56 0.85
N LEU A 69 21.44 -8.29 -0.37
CA LEU A 69 22.66 -8.89 -0.91
C LEU A 69 23.92 -8.04 -0.67
N ASN A 70 23.78 -6.76 -0.32
CA ASN A 70 24.89 -5.84 -0.10
C ASN A 70 24.66 -4.95 1.14
N LYS A 71 25.73 -4.65 1.87
CA LYS A 71 25.75 -3.73 3.01
C LYS A 71 25.68 -2.26 2.60
N ASP A 72 26.09 -1.95 1.38
CA ASP A 72 25.90 -0.61 0.81
C ASP A 72 24.51 -0.53 0.19
N CYS A 73 23.51 -0.37 1.05
CA CYS A 73 22.11 -0.32 0.65
C CYS A 73 21.31 0.65 1.52
N PHE A 74 20.26 1.22 0.93
CA PHE A 74 19.31 2.07 1.64
C PHE A 74 17.92 2.03 1.02
N ILE A 75 16.93 2.37 1.84
CA ILE A 75 15.58 2.71 1.41
C ILE A 75 15.31 4.15 1.83
N LYS A 76 15.07 5.04 0.87
CA LYS A 76 14.78 6.45 1.10
C LYS A 76 13.34 6.75 0.71
N PHE A 77 12.58 7.27 1.66
CA PHE A 77 11.23 7.78 1.46
C PHE A 77 11.30 9.30 1.33
N ILE A 78 10.63 9.84 0.33
CA ILE A 78 10.59 11.28 0.04
C ILE A 78 9.13 11.69 -0.05
N ILE A 79 8.75 12.72 0.70
CA ILE A 79 7.41 13.28 0.64
C ILE A 79 7.54 14.75 0.27
N LYS A 80 7.01 15.13 -0.89
CA LYS A 80 6.89 16.54 -1.27
C LYS A 80 5.47 17.01 -1.01
N GLY A 81 5.30 18.19 -0.43
CA GLY A 81 3.98 18.72 -0.05
C GLY A 81 3.78 20.19 -0.40
N THR A 82 2.54 20.59 -0.65
CA THR A 82 2.15 22.01 -0.72
C THR A 82 0.68 22.21 -0.31
N TYR A 83 0.35 23.44 0.06
CA TYR A 83 -1.02 23.85 0.35
C TYR A 83 -1.79 24.30 -0.90
N SER A 84 -1.10 24.60 -2.00
CA SER A 84 -1.69 25.16 -3.21
C SER A 84 -1.63 24.18 -4.39
N LYS A 85 -2.71 24.11 -5.16
CA LYS A 85 -2.74 23.37 -6.44
C LYS A 85 -1.86 24.03 -7.51
N GLN A 86 -1.56 25.32 -7.35
CA GLN A 86 -0.87 26.16 -8.34
C GLN A 86 0.61 26.35 -7.97
N TYR A 87 1.28 25.32 -7.46
CA TYR A 87 2.73 25.40 -7.29
C TYR A 87 3.39 25.42 -8.66
N HIS A 88 4.35 26.33 -8.86
CA HIS A 88 4.97 26.54 -10.17
C HIS A 88 6.38 25.92 -10.24
N LYS A 89 7.00 25.66 -9.08
CA LYS A 89 8.36 25.13 -8.98
C LYS A 89 8.52 24.15 -7.82
N ASP A 90 9.39 23.15 -7.98
CA ASP A 90 9.75 22.19 -6.93
C ASP A 90 10.34 22.85 -5.67
N SER A 91 10.97 24.02 -5.81
CA SER A 91 11.52 24.81 -4.70
C SER A 91 10.45 25.38 -3.76
N GLU A 92 9.19 25.40 -4.19
CA GLU A 92 8.04 25.88 -3.39
C GLU A 92 7.40 24.75 -2.57
N LEU A 93 7.84 23.50 -2.78
CA LEU A 93 7.34 22.34 -2.05
C LEU A 93 8.07 22.20 -0.72
N ILE A 94 7.35 21.75 0.29
CA ILE A 94 7.91 21.29 1.55
C ILE A 94 8.40 19.85 1.32
N HIS A 95 9.64 19.56 1.71
CA HIS A 95 10.27 18.26 1.50
C HIS A 95 10.50 17.58 2.84
N TYR A 96 10.05 16.34 2.95
CA TYR A 96 10.39 15.45 4.06
C TYR A 96 11.14 14.24 3.51
N GLU A 97 12.20 13.85 4.18
CA GLU A 97 13.00 12.69 3.82
C GLU A 97 13.17 11.78 5.03
N HIS A 98 13.04 10.47 4.80
CA HIS A 98 13.35 9.45 5.80
C HIS A 98 14.17 8.34 5.15
N VAL A 99 15.37 8.09 5.66
CA VAL A 99 16.33 7.14 5.07
C VAL A 99 16.58 6.00 6.05
N LEU A 100 16.31 4.78 5.61
CA LEU A 100 16.73 3.55 6.27
C LEU A 100 18.05 3.11 5.69
N LYS A 101 19.09 3.07 6.53
CA LYS A 101 20.40 2.51 6.16
C LYS A 101 20.42 0.99 6.40
N TYR A 102 21.46 0.30 5.93
CA TYR A 102 21.63 -1.13 6.10
C TYR A 102 21.20 -1.70 7.48
N GLY A 103 21.67 -1.11 8.58
CA GLY A 103 21.33 -1.60 9.93
C GLY A 103 19.83 -1.52 10.26
N ASP A 104 19.08 -0.62 9.64
CA ASP A 104 17.63 -0.52 9.79
C ASP A 104 16.89 -1.41 8.80
N VAL A 105 17.35 -1.47 7.54
CA VAL A 105 16.78 -2.36 6.51
C VAL A 105 16.92 -3.82 6.92
N LEU A 106 18.05 -4.20 7.52
CA LEU A 106 18.31 -5.54 8.04
C LEU A 106 17.29 -5.99 9.09
N LYS A 107 16.75 -5.05 9.90
CA LYS A 107 15.69 -5.38 10.87
C LYS A 107 14.37 -5.73 10.19
N LEU A 108 14.19 -5.37 8.92
CA LEU A 108 12.97 -5.63 8.14
C LEU A 108 13.07 -6.90 7.30
N GLU A 109 14.28 -7.41 7.06
CA GLU A 109 14.53 -8.61 6.26
C GLU A 109 13.83 -9.83 6.87
N GLY A 110 13.11 -10.58 6.04
CA GLY A 110 12.47 -11.83 6.46
C GLY A 110 11.21 -11.67 7.34
N LEU A 111 10.81 -10.44 7.69
CA LEU A 111 9.55 -10.20 8.43
C LEU A 111 8.29 -10.47 7.61
N GLY A 112 8.42 -10.58 6.29
CA GLY A 112 7.30 -10.64 5.36
C GLY A 112 6.65 -9.27 5.16
N TRP A 113 5.34 -9.26 4.87
CA TRP A 113 4.61 -8.03 4.62
C TRP A 113 4.35 -7.23 5.89
N ILE A 114 4.85 -6.01 5.95
CA ILE A 114 4.64 -5.07 7.04
C ILE A 114 4.00 -3.77 6.54
N GLU A 115 3.35 -3.04 7.44
CA GLU A 115 2.96 -1.65 7.24
C GLU A 115 3.97 -0.74 7.94
N TYR A 116 4.92 -0.20 7.18
CA TYR A 116 5.94 0.69 7.69
C TYR A 116 5.40 2.12 7.79
N ARG A 117 5.19 2.59 9.02
CA ARG A 117 4.78 3.97 9.31
C ARG A 117 6.01 4.87 9.27
N LEU A 118 5.98 5.89 8.41
CA LEU A 118 7.03 6.90 8.40
C LEU A 118 6.97 7.72 9.70
N PRO A 119 8.12 8.04 10.34
CA PRO A 119 8.18 8.94 11.49
C PRO A 119 8.06 10.41 11.05
N ILE A 120 7.14 10.69 10.13
CA ILE A 120 6.90 12.01 9.53
C ILE A 120 5.41 12.32 9.63
N ASN A 121 5.11 13.51 10.14
CA ASN A 121 3.77 14.08 10.11
C ASN A 121 3.69 15.11 8.98
N VAL A 122 2.73 14.94 8.09
CA VAL A 122 2.55 15.78 6.90
C VAL A 122 1.34 16.69 7.10
N TYR A 123 1.51 17.97 6.86
CA TYR A 123 0.47 18.98 7.11
C TYR A 123 -0.15 19.52 5.82
N GLU A 124 0.52 19.30 4.71
CA GLU A 124 0.19 19.77 3.37
C GLU A 124 -0.99 18.98 2.78
N VAL A 125 -1.79 19.65 1.94
CA VAL A 125 -2.99 19.05 1.33
C VAL A 125 -2.74 18.46 -0.04
N TYR A 126 -1.68 18.88 -0.75
CA TYR A 126 -1.20 18.22 -1.96
C TYR A 126 0.11 17.55 -1.65
N VAL A 127 0.19 16.24 -1.82
CA VAL A 127 1.37 15.47 -1.47
C VAL A 127 1.76 14.50 -2.57
N GLN A 128 3.06 14.46 -2.84
CA GLN A 128 3.71 13.56 -3.77
C GLN A 128 4.68 12.66 -3.00
N PRO A 129 4.27 11.43 -2.67
CA PRO A 129 5.15 10.43 -2.09
C PRO A 129 6.08 9.82 -3.14
N SER A 130 7.28 9.48 -2.72
CA SER A 130 8.25 8.73 -3.53
C SER A 130 9.04 7.79 -2.64
N ILE A 131 9.54 6.72 -3.23
CA ILE A 131 10.45 5.77 -2.58
C ILE A 131 11.59 5.44 -3.53
N GLU A 132 12.80 5.50 -2.99
CA GLU A 132 14.05 5.15 -3.66
C GLU A 132 14.65 3.96 -2.92
N ILE A 133 14.97 2.91 -3.66
CA ILE A 133 15.62 1.71 -3.17
C ILE A 133 16.95 1.65 -3.90
N ASN A 134 18.04 1.65 -3.14
CA ASN A 134 19.38 1.56 -3.68
C ASN A 134 20.17 0.45 -2.96
N GLY A 135 21.12 -0.13 -3.70
CA GLY A 135 21.78 -1.36 -3.34
C GLY A 135 20.93 -2.58 -3.69
N SER A 136 21.57 -3.75 -3.71
CA SER A 136 20.94 -5.01 -4.07
C SER A 136 19.99 -5.51 -2.97
N ILE A 137 18.82 -4.88 -2.88
CA ILE A 137 17.72 -5.23 -1.97
C ILE A 137 16.59 -5.86 -2.80
N ASN A 138 16.16 -7.07 -2.45
CA ASN A 138 14.95 -7.68 -2.97
C ASN A 138 13.76 -7.21 -2.15
N MET A 139 13.12 -6.13 -2.57
CA MET A 139 12.02 -5.50 -1.86
C MET A 139 10.77 -5.48 -2.71
N GLN A 140 9.63 -5.73 -2.07
CA GLN A 140 8.32 -5.67 -2.69
C GLN A 140 7.46 -4.57 -2.05
N ILE A 141 6.65 -3.90 -2.86
CA ILE A 141 5.78 -2.81 -2.46
C ILE A 141 4.38 -3.04 -3.04
N ASP A 142 3.36 -2.93 -2.20
CA ASP A 142 1.96 -3.15 -2.58
C ASP A 142 1.20 -1.82 -2.72
N TYR A 143 1.06 -1.10 -1.62
CA TYR A 143 0.36 0.17 -1.57
C TYR A 143 1.04 1.13 -0.60
N PHE A 144 0.65 2.40 -0.69
CA PHE A 144 0.81 3.33 0.41
C PHE A 144 -0.57 3.89 0.81
N ARG A 145 -0.70 4.32 2.07
CA ARG A 145 -1.95 4.90 2.58
C ARG A 145 -1.68 5.98 3.60
N ARG A 146 -2.70 6.82 3.78
CA ARG A 146 -2.77 7.82 4.84
C ARG A 146 -3.17 7.18 6.18
N TYR A 147 -2.65 7.74 7.28
CA TYR A 147 -3.06 7.40 8.65
C TYR A 147 -3.41 8.66 9.46
N TRP A 148 -4.54 8.60 10.16
CA TRP A 148 -5.18 9.76 10.78
C TRP A 148 -4.59 10.18 12.14
N TYR A 149 -3.88 9.30 12.83
CA TYR A 149 -3.42 9.56 14.20
C TYR A 149 -1.90 9.67 14.28
N CYS A 150 -1.43 10.89 14.48
CA CYS A 150 -0.01 11.22 14.62
C CYS A 150 0.41 11.21 16.09
N ASN A 151 0.09 10.13 16.83
CA ASN A 151 0.72 9.92 18.14
C ASN A 151 2.01 9.13 17.92
N THR A 152 3.11 9.73 18.37
CA THR A 152 4.48 9.26 18.26
C THR A 152 4.66 7.91 18.94
N GLU A 153 5.45 7.04 18.31
CA GLU A 153 5.94 5.76 18.83
C GLU A 153 4.91 4.62 18.92
N GLU A 154 4.66 3.93 17.81
CA GLU A 154 4.38 2.49 17.86
C GLU A 154 4.44 1.90 16.46
N ILE A 155 5.32 0.90 16.27
CA ILE A 155 5.16 -0.08 15.20
C ILE A 155 3.90 -0.87 15.58
N THR A 156 2.73 -0.40 15.16
CA THR A 156 1.48 -1.15 15.33
C THR A 156 1.57 -2.42 14.50
N TYR A 157 1.79 -3.56 15.16
CA TYR A 157 1.47 -4.87 14.59
C TYR A 157 0.00 -4.87 14.16
N ILE A 158 -0.24 -5.49 13.00
CA ILE A 158 -1.51 -5.53 12.27
C ILE A 158 -2.67 -5.92 13.23
N PRO A 159 -3.69 -5.06 13.48
CA PRO A 159 -4.99 -5.60 13.87
C PRO A 159 -5.47 -6.40 12.67
N SER A 160 -5.81 -7.67 12.90
CA SER A 160 -6.13 -8.64 11.86
C SER A 160 -6.91 -7.99 10.71
N MET A 161 -6.53 -8.28 9.46
CA MET A 161 -7.16 -7.73 8.25
C MET A 161 -8.70 -7.83 8.25
N GLY A 162 -9.29 -8.68 9.09
CA GLY A 162 -10.73 -8.75 9.34
C GLY A 162 -11.39 -7.42 9.71
N ASP A 163 -10.68 -6.51 10.38
CA ASP A 163 -11.24 -5.21 10.78
C ASP A 163 -11.27 -4.19 9.63
N LEU A 164 -10.48 -4.40 8.57
CA LEU A 164 -10.46 -3.58 7.35
C LEU A 164 -11.34 -4.19 6.22
N LEU A 165 -11.65 -5.48 6.31
CA LEU A 165 -12.36 -6.29 5.31
C LEU A 165 -13.90 -6.41 5.37
N PRO A 166 -14.70 -5.83 6.29
CA PRO A 166 -16.15 -6.16 6.36
C PRO A 166 -16.95 -5.87 5.08
N LYS A 167 -16.39 -5.08 4.14
CA LYS A 167 -17.05 -4.70 2.88
C LYS A 167 -16.42 -5.31 1.63
N PHE A 168 -15.28 -6.02 1.72
CA PHE A 168 -14.59 -6.54 0.53
C PHE A 168 -15.32 -7.75 -0.07
N HIS A 169 -15.83 -8.65 0.78
CA HIS A 169 -16.58 -9.85 0.36
C HIS A 169 -17.94 -9.53 -0.30
N LYS A 170 -18.46 -8.30 -0.16
CA LYS A 170 -19.67 -7.85 -0.85
C LYS A 170 -19.42 -7.37 -2.28
N ILE A 171 -18.17 -7.16 -2.70
CA ILE A 171 -17.83 -6.45 -3.95
C ILE A 171 -17.08 -7.34 -4.97
N CYS A 172 -16.43 -8.45 -4.56
CA CYS A 172 -15.81 -9.40 -5.48
C CYS A 172 -16.43 -10.80 -5.36
N PRO A 173 -17.18 -11.30 -6.37
CA PRO A 173 -17.80 -12.63 -6.33
C PRO A 173 -16.82 -13.77 -6.66
N ASN A 174 -15.57 -13.47 -7.01
CA ASN A 174 -14.59 -14.44 -7.51
C ASN A 174 -13.51 -14.77 -6.48
N VAL A 175 -13.91 -15.18 -5.27
CA VAL A 175 -12.96 -15.73 -4.29
C VAL A 175 -12.53 -17.15 -4.75
N PRO A 176 -11.23 -17.43 -4.88
CA PRO A 176 -10.73 -18.74 -5.29
C PRO A 176 -11.14 -19.87 -4.32
N GLU A 177 -11.44 -21.03 -4.90
CA GLU A 177 -11.99 -22.24 -4.27
C GLU A 177 -11.31 -22.67 -2.96
N THR A 178 -10.02 -22.39 -2.80
CA THR A 178 -9.17 -22.88 -1.69
C THR A 178 -9.46 -22.27 -0.33
N PHE A 179 -10.30 -21.22 -0.24
CA PHE A 179 -10.63 -20.55 1.03
C PHE A 179 -12.12 -20.61 1.41
N LYS A 180 -12.95 -21.34 0.66
CA LYS A 180 -14.40 -21.45 0.96
C LYS A 180 -14.69 -22.13 2.31
N ASP A 181 -13.83 -23.04 2.75
CA ASP A 181 -14.16 -23.95 3.85
C ASP A 181 -13.98 -23.36 5.27
N LYS A 182 -13.45 -22.12 5.37
CA LYS A 182 -13.21 -21.45 6.65
C LYS A 182 -14.30 -20.45 7.06
N TYR A 183 -15.33 -20.24 6.25
CA TYR A 183 -16.41 -19.28 6.55
C TYR A 183 -17.78 -19.93 6.36
N PHE A 184 -18.36 -20.39 7.48
CA PHE A 184 -19.76 -20.84 7.71
C PHE A 184 -20.43 -21.75 6.66
N SER A 185 -21.11 -22.79 7.15
CA SER A 185 -21.69 -23.82 6.27
C SER A 185 -22.79 -23.25 5.37
N ARG A 186 -22.61 -23.46 4.07
CA ARG A 186 -23.58 -23.22 2.98
C ARG A 186 -25.02 -23.65 3.30
N LYS A 187 -25.19 -24.63 4.18
CA LYS A 187 -26.48 -25.21 4.59
C LYS A 187 -27.40 -24.23 5.35
N GLU A 188 -26.84 -23.21 5.99
CA GLU A 188 -27.64 -22.16 6.66
C GLU A 188 -28.12 -21.07 5.69
N MET A 189 -27.45 -20.91 4.54
CA MET A 189 -27.75 -19.87 3.56
C MET A 189 -28.69 -20.34 2.45
N GLU A 190 -28.77 -21.65 2.20
CA GLU A 190 -29.64 -22.24 1.16
C GLU A 190 -31.14 -22.23 1.52
N ASN A 191 -31.52 -21.97 2.77
CA ASN A 191 -32.93 -21.90 3.18
C ASN A 191 -33.61 -20.55 2.91
N LEU A 192 -32.88 -19.50 2.49
CA LEU A 192 -33.42 -18.15 2.47
C LEU A 192 -33.90 -17.64 1.10
N LEU A 193 -33.50 -18.25 -0.02
CA LEU A 193 -33.92 -17.78 -1.36
C LEU A 193 -33.93 -18.94 -2.37
N GLU A 194 -35.09 -19.55 -2.61
CA GLU A 194 -35.26 -20.41 -3.79
C GLU A 194 -35.57 -19.55 -5.03
N LEU A 195 -34.95 -19.91 -6.16
CA LEU A 195 -35.05 -19.23 -7.47
C LEU A 195 -36.49 -18.99 -7.97
N LYS A 196 -37.46 -19.71 -7.41
CA LYS A 196 -38.90 -19.67 -7.71
C LYS A 196 -39.52 -18.33 -7.30
N ASP A 197 -39.00 -17.72 -6.22
CA ASP A 197 -39.52 -16.46 -5.67
C ASP A 197 -39.15 -15.24 -6.52
N ILE A 198 -38.16 -15.37 -7.41
CA ILE A 198 -37.69 -14.28 -8.29
C ILE A 198 -38.43 -14.27 -9.63
N ILE A 199 -38.89 -15.44 -10.13
CA ILE A 199 -39.45 -15.57 -11.49
C ILE A 199 -40.92 -15.09 -11.56
N ASN A 200 -41.65 -15.03 -10.45
CA ASN A 200 -43.07 -14.67 -10.43
C ASN A 200 -43.37 -13.15 -10.45
N HIS A 201 -42.37 -12.29 -10.67
CA HIS A 201 -42.53 -10.83 -10.67
C HIS A 201 -42.03 -10.12 -11.95
N LEU A 202 -41.90 -10.85 -13.07
CA LEU A 202 -41.69 -10.27 -14.40
C LEU A 202 -42.94 -10.38 -15.29
#